data_AF-A0A9P9Z3K3-F1
#
_entry.id   AF-A0A9P9Z3K3-F1
#
_cell.length_a   1.000
_cell.length_b   1.000
_cell.length_c   1.000
_cell.angle_alpha   90.00
_cell.angle_beta   90.00
_cell.angle_gamma   90.00
#
_symmetry.space_group_name_H-M   'P 1'
#
loop_
_entity.id
_entity.type
_entity.pdbx_description
1 polymer ?
#
loop_
_entity_poly.entity_id
_entity_poly.type
_entity_poly.pdbx_seq_one_letter_code
_entity_poly.pdbx_strand_id
1 'polypeptide(L)'
;MLGTLVQGRVSLDGAAAWASAIGLTIAITYGNQRRQFDSGSGTPEVTLLDYGKHQRRLLPRLATTYAEIFAHDEFLQKFDGESREACGGQGFLFENRLVGLRADLDVYVTFEGDNNVLLQLVGKRLLADYARQFKGKDAKQLAAFAVGQTAGKLFHGAGLRQLGQAVTDLGWSPTSRGGCVRASKLSRDDAAALFNENQAELIEAARAHGELLQWEAFTDAINRIGDDDTRQVLTWLRDLFGLQLIEKHLAWYLINGRLSAQRAAAVSSYIDRLCARLRPHAQDLVEAFGYGPEHIRASIATGVEDDRQNEAASYYAALRASGNAPVPEKKPGK
;
A
#
# COMPACT_ATOMS: atom_id res chain seq x y z
N MET A 1 -23.93 12.46 -15.18
CA MET A 1 -23.20 13.07 -14.04
C MET A 1 -22.42 12.06 -13.22
N LEU A 2 -22.92 10.84 -12.93
CA LEU A 2 -22.13 9.85 -12.16
C LEU A 2 -20.88 9.35 -12.89
N GLY A 3 -20.95 9.12 -14.22
CA GLY A 3 -19.80 8.64 -15.00
C GLY A 3 -18.59 9.58 -15.02
N THR A 4 -18.81 10.90 -15.03
CA THR A 4 -17.74 11.91 -15.03
C THR A 4 -17.06 12.05 -13.66
N LEU A 5 -17.80 11.88 -12.54
CA LEU A 5 -17.25 11.86 -11.18
C LEU A 5 -16.45 10.58 -10.90
N VAL A 6 -16.90 9.43 -11.44
CA VAL A 6 -16.15 8.16 -11.33
C VAL A 6 -14.83 8.27 -12.07
N GLN A 7 -14.82 8.88 -13.26
CA GLN A 7 -13.60 9.12 -14.04
C GLN A 7 -12.56 9.93 -13.27
N GLY A 8 -12.95 11.08 -12.70
CA GLY A 8 -12.04 11.95 -11.97
C GLY A 8 -11.37 11.27 -10.78
N ARG A 9 -12.07 10.35 -10.12
CA ARG A 9 -11.54 9.58 -8.97
C ARG A 9 -10.57 8.49 -9.39
N VAL A 10 -10.81 7.84 -10.53
CA VAL A 10 -9.87 6.86 -11.09
C VAL A 10 -8.57 7.57 -11.49
N SER A 11 -8.67 8.71 -12.19
CA SER A 11 -7.52 9.56 -12.52
C SER A 11 -6.72 10.01 -11.28
N LEU A 12 -7.41 10.44 -10.22
CA LEU A 12 -6.82 10.85 -8.93
C LEU A 12 -5.95 9.77 -8.29
N ASP A 13 -6.49 8.57 -8.20
CA ASP A 13 -5.80 7.40 -7.65
C ASP A 13 -4.51 7.11 -8.44
N GLY A 14 -4.60 7.13 -9.77
CA GLY A 14 -3.44 6.95 -10.65
C GLY A 14 -2.38 8.04 -10.46
N ALA A 15 -2.78 9.31 -10.44
CA ALA A 15 -1.84 10.43 -10.25
C ALA A 15 -1.10 10.34 -8.91
N ALA A 16 -1.79 9.96 -7.83
CA ALA A 16 -1.18 9.78 -6.51
C ALA A 16 -0.18 8.61 -6.48
N ALA A 17 -0.54 7.49 -7.10
CA ALA A 17 0.33 6.32 -7.22
C ALA A 17 1.61 6.65 -8.00
N TRP A 18 1.48 7.32 -9.14
CA TRP A 18 2.63 7.70 -9.98
C TRP A 18 3.51 8.79 -9.37
N ALA A 19 2.94 9.77 -8.67
CA ALA A 19 3.71 10.75 -7.91
C ALA A 19 4.54 10.06 -6.80
N SER A 20 3.94 9.07 -6.12
CA SER A 20 4.64 8.25 -5.12
C SER A 20 5.78 7.44 -5.75
N ALA A 21 5.56 6.85 -6.93
CA ALA A 21 6.57 6.12 -7.69
C ALA A 21 7.80 7.00 -8.01
N ILE A 22 7.59 8.23 -8.49
CA ILE A 22 8.69 9.18 -8.76
C ILE A 22 9.41 9.54 -7.46
N GLY A 23 8.68 9.87 -6.39
CA GLY A 23 9.27 10.22 -5.10
C GLY A 23 10.11 9.08 -4.50
N LEU A 24 9.64 7.84 -4.63
CA LEU A 24 10.36 6.65 -4.19
C LEU A 24 11.56 6.34 -5.06
N THR A 25 11.48 6.57 -6.37
CA THR A 25 12.63 6.46 -7.29
C THR A 25 13.77 7.36 -6.83
N ILE A 26 13.46 8.63 -6.50
CA ILE A 26 14.44 9.58 -5.96
C ILE A 26 15.01 9.10 -4.63
N ALA A 27 14.15 8.73 -3.68
CA ALA A 27 14.56 8.39 -2.32
C ALA A 27 15.38 7.09 -2.26
N ILE A 28 14.99 6.06 -3.01
CA ILE A 28 15.69 4.77 -3.05
C ILE A 28 17.02 4.92 -3.80
N THR A 29 17.03 5.61 -4.94
CA THR A 29 18.27 5.87 -5.69
C THR A 29 19.27 6.64 -4.83
N TYR A 30 18.85 7.73 -4.18
CA TYR A 30 19.71 8.46 -3.25
C TYR A 30 20.13 7.59 -2.06
N GLY A 31 19.22 6.79 -1.51
CA GLY A 31 19.50 5.89 -0.38
C GLY A 31 20.54 4.80 -0.72
N ASN A 32 20.63 4.38 -1.97
CA ASN A 32 21.64 3.45 -2.49
C ASN A 32 23.02 4.10 -2.71
N GLN A 33 23.08 5.42 -2.84
CA GLN A 33 24.32 6.16 -3.14
C GLN A 33 24.91 6.80 -1.88
N ARG A 34 24.04 7.32 -1.01
CA ARG A 34 24.44 8.07 0.17
C ARG A 34 25.03 7.15 1.22
N ARG A 35 26.31 7.37 1.55
CA ARG A 35 26.98 6.77 2.72
C ARG A 35 27.03 7.78 3.86
N GLN A 36 26.78 7.31 5.08
CA GLN A 36 26.84 8.14 6.28
C GLN A 36 26.95 7.26 7.51
N PHE A 37 27.86 7.62 8.43
CA PHE A 37 28.13 6.96 9.71
C PHE A 37 28.99 5.70 9.59
N ASP A 38 30.10 5.70 10.32
CA ASP A 38 30.92 4.52 10.54
C ASP A 38 30.17 3.53 11.44
N SER A 39 30.20 2.26 11.07
CA SER A 39 29.68 1.15 11.88
C SER A 39 30.51 0.91 13.15
N GLY A 40 31.64 1.61 13.31
CA GLY A 40 32.55 1.53 14.45
C GLY A 40 33.43 0.28 14.44
N SER A 41 33.31 -0.57 13.42
CA SER A 41 34.17 -1.75 13.19
C SER A 41 35.37 -1.47 12.29
N GLY A 42 35.61 -0.21 11.89
CA GLY A 42 36.69 0.15 10.96
C GLY A 42 36.43 -0.35 9.53
N THR A 43 35.19 -0.72 9.21
CA THR A 43 34.74 -1.04 7.85
C THR A 43 34.29 0.25 7.15
N PRO A 44 34.30 0.29 5.80
CA PRO A 44 33.78 1.42 5.06
C PRO A 44 32.33 1.75 5.46
N GLU A 45 31.98 3.05 5.42
CA GLU A 45 30.60 3.49 5.63
C GLU A 45 29.65 2.76 4.66
N VAL A 46 28.52 2.32 5.19
CA VAL A 46 27.46 1.63 4.45
C VAL A 46 26.48 2.65 3.88
N THR A 47 25.69 2.22 2.88
CA THR A 47 24.69 3.11 2.26
C THR A 47 23.50 3.31 3.20
N LEU A 48 22.76 4.40 3.05
CA LEU A 48 21.58 4.67 3.88
C LEU A 48 20.56 3.52 3.80
N LEU A 49 20.39 2.92 2.62
CA LEU A 49 19.46 1.81 2.43
C LEU A 49 19.93 0.51 3.11
N ASP A 50 21.17 0.40 3.57
CA ASP A 50 21.64 -0.75 4.35
C ASP A 50 21.15 -0.72 5.81
N TYR A 51 20.75 0.45 6.32
CA TYR A 51 20.14 0.54 7.64
C TYR A 51 18.71 -0.01 7.62
N GLY A 52 18.44 -1.02 8.44
CA GLY A 52 17.10 -1.61 8.56
C GLY A 52 16.00 -0.59 8.90
N LYS A 53 16.32 0.47 9.65
CA LYS A 53 15.37 1.55 9.92
C LYS A 53 15.06 2.39 8.68
N HIS A 54 16.02 2.59 7.79
CA HIS A 54 15.82 3.28 6.52
C HIS A 54 14.99 2.40 5.56
N GLN A 55 15.28 1.09 5.51
CA GLN A 55 14.47 0.12 4.77
C GLN A 55 13.01 0.13 5.23
N ARG A 56 12.75 0.06 6.55
CA ARG A 56 11.41 0.18 7.15
C ARG A 56 10.67 1.47 6.80
N ARG A 57 11.37 2.53 6.39
CA ARG A 57 10.74 3.80 5.98
C ARG A 57 10.33 3.81 4.51
N LEU A 58 11.09 3.15 3.65
CA LEU A 58 10.95 3.23 2.18
C LEU A 58 10.31 1.98 1.57
N LEU A 59 10.74 0.78 1.94
CA LEU A 59 10.28 -0.46 1.31
C LEU A 59 8.78 -0.75 1.55
N PRO A 60 8.19 -0.48 2.73
CA PRO A 60 6.75 -0.60 2.89
C PRO A 60 5.96 0.40 2.04
N ARG A 61 6.52 1.60 1.80
CA ARG A 61 5.90 2.59 0.90
C ARG A 61 5.99 2.15 -0.55
N LEU A 62 7.12 1.57 -0.95
CA LEU A 62 7.27 0.93 -2.26
C LEU A 62 6.24 -0.17 -2.46
N ALA A 63 6.03 -1.01 -1.45
CA ALA A 63 5.00 -2.05 -1.47
C ALA A 63 3.59 -1.47 -1.62
N THR A 64 3.28 -0.40 -0.89
CA THR A 64 2.01 0.34 -1.03
C THR A 64 1.84 0.91 -2.43
N THR A 65 2.86 1.57 -2.99
CA THR A 65 2.79 2.16 -4.33
C THR A 65 2.54 1.11 -5.41
N TYR A 66 3.16 -0.07 -5.33
CA TYR A 66 2.85 -1.18 -6.24
C TYR A 66 1.40 -1.68 -6.08
N ALA A 67 0.90 -1.79 -4.84
CA ALA A 67 -0.48 -2.19 -4.57
C ALA A 67 -1.48 -1.16 -5.13
N GLU A 68 -1.19 0.14 -5.00
CA GLU A 68 -1.95 1.24 -5.59
C GLU A 68 -1.93 1.17 -7.12
N ILE A 69 -0.77 0.96 -7.75
CA ILE A 69 -0.66 0.84 -9.22
C ILE A 69 -1.46 -0.36 -9.75
N PHE A 70 -1.38 -1.53 -9.11
CA PHE A 70 -2.16 -2.69 -9.56
C PHE A 70 -3.66 -2.52 -9.34
N ALA A 71 -4.08 -1.90 -8.23
CA ALA A 71 -5.47 -1.56 -8.00
C ALA A 71 -5.97 -0.56 -9.05
N HIS A 72 -5.16 0.45 -9.36
CA HIS A 72 -5.46 1.44 -10.38
C HIS A 72 -5.61 0.81 -11.76
N ASP A 73 -4.73 -0.12 -12.15
CA ASP A 73 -4.84 -0.85 -13.43
C ASP A 73 -6.15 -1.64 -13.53
N GLU A 74 -6.57 -2.30 -12.45
CA GLU A 74 -7.89 -2.93 -12.43
C GLU A 74 -9.04 -1.93 -12.56
N PHE A 75 -8.95 -0.77 -11.90
CA PHE A 75 -9.96 0.28 -12.02
C PHE A 75 -10.00 0.86 -13.44
N LEU A 76 -8.85 1.06 -14.07
CA LEU A 76 -8.76 1.47 -15.46
C LEU A 76 -9.36 0.44 -16.41
N GLN A 77 -9.06 -0.85 -16.25
CA GLN A 77 -9.67 -1.90 -17.08
C GLN A 77 -11.20 -1.91 -16.93
N LYS A 78 -11.70 -1.76 -15.70
CA LYS A 78 -13.14 -1.68 -15.41
C LYS A 78 -13.79 -0.38 -15.93
N PHE A 79 -13.02 0.71 -16.03
CA PHE A 79 -13.51 2.03 -16.42
C PHE A 79 -13.39 2.30 -17.94
N ASP A 80 -12.20 2.12 -18.52
CA ASP A 80 -11.91 2.32 -19.94
C ASP A 80 -12.48 1.22 -20.84
N GLY A 81 -12.73 0.04 -20.25
CA GLY A 81 -13.22 -1.15 -20.95
C GLY A 81 -14.51 -0.93 -21.73
N GLU A 82 -15.37 0.02 -21.35
CA GLU A 82 -16.64 0.18 -22.06
C GLU A 82 -16.60 1.24 -23.17
N SER A 83 -15.99 2.40 -22.96
CA SER A 83 -16.06 3.49 -23.96
C SER A 83 -14.99 3.41 -25.03
N ARG A 84 -13.75 3.04 -24.66
CA ARG A 84 -12.65 2.89 -25.64
C ARG A 84 -12.76 1.57 -26.40
N GLU A 85 -13.11 0.48 -25.73
CA GLU A 85 -13.19 -0.85 -26.37
C GLU A 85 -14.45 -1.02 -27.21
N ALA A 86 -15.55 -0.34 -26.87
CA ALA A 86 -16.71 -0.25 -27.77
C ALA A 86 -16.35 0.42 -29.12
N CYS A 87 -15.27 1.22 -29.16
CA CYS A 87 -14.74 1.81 -30.38
C CYS A 87 -13.65 0.93 -31.06
N GLY A 88 -13.32 -0.25 -30.53
CA GLY A 88 -12.31 -1.14 -31.09
C GLY A 88 -10.96 -0.44 -31.34
N GLY A 89 -10.28 -0.76 -32.45
CA GLY A 89 -9.01 -0.11 -32.81
C GLY A 89 -9.09 1.40 -33.01
N GLN A 90 -10.29 1.93 -33.31
CA GLN A 90 -10.49 3.38 -33.47
C GLN A 90 -10.34 4.12 -32.14
N GLY A 91 -10.70 3.50 -31.02
CA GLY A 91 -10.57 4.14 -29.70
C GLY A 91 -9.12 4.43 -29.28
N PHE A 92 -8.13 3.83 -29.96
CA PHE A 92 -6.70 4.06 -29.72
C PHE A 92 -6.09 5.17 -30.59
N LEU A 93 -6.76 5.55 -31.68
CA LEU A 93 -6.23 6.58 -32.58
C LEU A 93 -6.30 7.95 -31.91
N PHE A 94 -5.19 8.67 -31.93
CA PHE A 94 -5.07 10.02 -31.38
C PHE A 94 -6.19 10.95 -31.88
N GLU A 95 -6.57 10.82 -33.15
CA GLU A 95 -7.64 11.59 -33.81
C GLU A 95 -9.01 11.45 -33.13
N ASN A 96 -9.28 10.30 -32.50
CA ASN A 96 -10.54 10.03 -31.80
C ASN A 96 -10.52 10.53 -30.35
N ARG A 97 -9.41 11.13 -29.92
CA ARG A 97 -9.25 11.93 -28.70
C ARG A 97 -9.58 11.24 -27.38
N LEU A 98 -10.00 9.98 -27.35
CA LEU A 98 -10.38 9.27 -26.12
C LEU A 98 -9.21 9.19 -25.13
N VAL A 99 -7.99 9.00 -25.63
CA VAL A 99 -6.75 8.97 -24.81
C VAL A 99 -6.37 10.37 -24.32
N GLY A 100 -6.53 11.41 -25.14
CA GLY A 100 -6.20 12.79 -24.77
C GLY A 100 -7.22 13.42 -23.81
N LEU A 101 -8.51 13.19 -24.06
CA LEU A 101 -9.60 13.62 -23.17
C LEU A 101 -9.46 13.01 -21.77
N ARG A 102 -8.99 11.76 -21.67
CA ARG A 102 -8.65 11.17 -20.38
C ARG A 102 -7.60 11.99 -19.62
N ALA A 103 -6.51 12.36 -20.28
CA ALA A 103 -5.46 13.18 -19.66
C ALA A 103 -5.94 14.60 -19.30
N ASP A 104 -6.79 15.22 -20.11
CA ASP A 104 -7.33 16.56 -19.85
C ASP A 104 -8.31 16.57 -18.65
N LEU A 105 -8.98 15.45 -18.40
CA LEU A 105 -9.94 15.31 -17.28
C LEU A 105 -9.23 15.08 -15.93
N ASP A 106 -7.92 14.86 -15.92
CA ASP A 106 -7.14 14.80 -14.68
C ASP A 106 -7.25 16.11 -13.89
N VAL A 107 -7.52 17.29 -14.48
CA VAL A 107 -7.65 18.55 -13.70
C VAL A 107 -8.86 18.59 -12.76
N TYR A 108 -9.85 17.70 -12.92
CA TYR A 108 -10.98 17.60 -11.98
C TYR A 108 -10.57 17.05 -10.59
N VAL A 109 -9.32 16.56 -10.47
CA VAL A 109 -8.65 16.06 -9.26
C VAL A 109 -8.67 16.98 -8.03
N THR A 110 -8.89 18.28 -8.15
CA THR A 110 -8.67 19.20 -7.01
C THR A 110 -9.89 19.44 -6.12
N PHE A 111 -11.10 18.98 -6.48
CA PHE A 111 -12.35 19.41 -5.79
C PHE A 111 -13.36 18.30 -5.44
N GLU A 112 -13.08 17.02 -5.69
CA GLU A 112 -14.07 15.92 -5.72
C GLU A 112 -14.53 15.33 -4.35
N GLY A 113 -14.52 16.16 -3.30
CA GLY A 113 -15.15 15.89 -2.00
C GLY A 113 -14.18 15.48 -0.88
N ASP A 114 -14.58 15.75 0.37
CA ASP A 114 -13.79 15.41 1.56
C ASP A 114 -13.60 13.89 1.71
N ASN A 115 -12.34 13.45 1.90
CA ASN A 115 -11.99 12.02 1.96
C ASN A 115 -12.74 11.26 3.07
N ASN A 116 -13.05 11.89 4.20
CA ASN A 116 -13.82 11.22 5.27
C ASN A 116 -15.31 11.12 4.91
N VAL A 117 -15.85 12.08 4.15
CA VAL A 117 -17.20 12.00 3.58
C VAL A 117 -17.29 10.94 2.48
N LEU A 118 -16.26 10.79 1.65
CA LEU A 118 -16.21 9.75 0.62
C LEU A 118 -16.19 8.34 1.23
N LEU A 119 -15.40 8.14 2.28
CA LEU A 119 -15.36 6.86 3.01
C LEU A 119 -16.70 6.51 3.65
N GLN A 120 -17.50 7.49 4.05
CA GLN A 120 -18.86 7.23 4.52
C GLN A 120 -19.78 6.68 3.44
N LEU A 121 -19.63 7.08 2.18
CA LEU A 121 -20.41 6.53 1.07
C LEU A 121 -20.09 5.06 0.83
N VAL A 122 -18.80 4.71 0.84
CA VAL A 122 -18.32 3.32 0.76
C VAL A 122 -18.85 2.52 1.95
N GLY A 123 -18.69 3.06 3.17
CA GLY A 123 -19.21 2.44 4.38
C GLY A 123 -20.71 2.16 4.32
N LYS A 124 -21.53 3.16 3.95
CA LYS A 124 -23.00 2.99 3.76
C LYS A 124 -23.31 1.87 2.77
N ARG A 125 -22.57 1.78 1.67
CA ARG A 125 -22.74 0.72 0.68
C ARG A 125 -22.41 -0.66 1.27
N LEU A 126 -21.29 -0.79 1.96
CA LEU A 126 -20.88 -2.02 2.64
C LEU A 126 -21.92 -2.46 3.67
N LEU A 127 -22.47 -1.54 4.47
CA LEU A 127 -23.57 -1.82 5.39
C LEU A 127 -24.80 -2.37 4.65
N ALA A 128 -25.18 -1.74 3.54
CA ALA A 128 -26.34 -2.16 2.76
C ALA A 128 -26.14 -3.52 2.07
N ASP A 129 -24.92 -3.81 1.60
CA ASP A 129 -24.54 -5.12 1.04
C ASP A 129 -24.57 -6.20 2.13
N TYR A 130 -24.02 -5.91 3.32
CA TYR A 130 -24.07 -6.81 4.47
C TYR A 130 -25.51 -7.09 4.91
N ALA A 131 -26.35 -6.05 5.08
CA ALA A 131 -27.75 -6.20 5.44
C ALA A 131 -28.55 -7.03 4.42
N ARG A 132 -28.24 -6.90 3.12
CA ARG A 132 -28.86 -7.71 2.06
C ARG A 132 -28.57 -9.21 2.20
N GLN A 133 -27.43 -9.60 2.78
CA GLN A 133 -27.12 -11.02 3.02
C GLN A 133 -28.06 -11.70 4.01
N PHE A 134 -28.82 -10.93 4.81
CA PHE A 134 -29.73 -11.44 5.82
C PHE A 134 -31.20 -11.29 5.43
N LYS A 135 -31.50 -10.59 4.33
CA LYS A 135 -32.87 -10.39 3.87
C LYS A 135 -33.45 -11.73 3.36
N GLY A 136 -34.55 -12.17 3.97
CA GLY A 136 -35.24 -13.40 3.58
C GLY A 136 -34.57 -14.72 4.02
N LYS A 137 -33.53 -14.65 4.88
CA LYS A 137 -32.90 -15.86 5.44
C LYS A 137 -33.64 -16.38 6.67
N ASP A 138 -33.70 -17.71 6.78
CA ASP A 138 -34.31 -18.38 7.93
C ASP A 138 -33.38 -18.44 9.15
N ALA A 139 -33.91 -18.79 10.32
CA ALA A 139 -33.16 -18.87 11.57
C ALA A 139 -31.99 -19.87 11.51
N LYS A 140 -32.08 -20.92 10.69
CA LYS A 140 -31.04 -21.94 10.53
C LYS A 140 -29.86 -21.41 9.71
N GLN A 141 -30.13 -20.64 8.66
CA GLN A 141 -29.13 -19.97 7.84
C GLN A 141 -28.42 -18.84 8.61
N LEU A 142 -29.15 -18.13 9.47
CA LEU A 142 -28.57 -17.14 10.39
C LEU A 142 -27.65 -17.80 11.45
N ALA A 143 -28.09 -18.93 12.01
CA ALA A 143 -27.28 -19.69 12.97
C ALA A 143 -26.02 -20.28 12.31
N ALA A 144 -26.12 -20.83 11.10
CA ALA A 144 -24.97 -21.33 10.35
C ALA A 144 -23.94 -20.22 10.05
N PHE A 145 -24.40 -19.02 9.73
CA PHE A 145 -23.53 -17.86 9.54
C PHE A 145 -22.79 -17.47 10.83
N ALA A 146 -23.49 -17.43 11.97
CA ALA A 146 -22.88 -17.15 13.27
C ALA A 146 -21.83 -18.21 13.68
N VAL A 147 -22.08 -19.49 13.36
CA VAL A 147 -21.12 -20.59 13.59
C VAL A 147 -19.89 -20.44 12.68
N GLY A 148 -20.07 -20.11 11.39
CA GLY A 148 -18.95 -19.91 10.45
C GLY A 148 -18.04 -18.73 10.83
N GLN A 149 -18.60 -17.65 11.37
CA GLN A 149 -17.86 -16.51 11.93
C GLN A 149 -17.01 -16.90 13.15
N THR A 150 -17.45 -17.89 13.92
CA THR A 150 -16.75 -18.40 15.10
C THR A 150 -15.65 -19.39 14.71
N ALA A 151 -15.82 -20.12 13.60
CA ALA A 151 -14.79 -20.98 13.01
C ALA A 151 -13.58 -20.18 12.47
N GLY A 152 -13.77 -18.92 12.08
CA GLY A 152 -12.69 -17.97 11.79
C GLY A 152 -11.82 -17.60 13.02
N LYS A 153 -12.08 -18.15 14.21
CA LYS A 153 -11.19 -18.08 15.38
C LYS A 153 -10.08 -19.15 15.35
N LEU A 154 -10.18 -20.15 14.47
CA LEU A 154 -9.17 -21.18 14.30
C LEU A 154 -8.27 -20.85 13.11
N PHE A 155 -7.26 -20.00 13.33
CA PHE A 155 -6.15 -19.82 12.40
C PHE A 155 -5.27 -21.09 12.38
N HIS A 156 -5.74 -22.09 11.64
CA HIS A 156 -4.97 -23.27 11.27
C HIS A 156 -4.85 -23.34 9.73
N GLY A 157 -3.68 -22.96 9.22
CA GLY A 157 -3.07 -23.66 8.09
C GLY A 157 -3.37 -23.23 6.64
N ALA A 158 -4.09 -22.14 6.36
CA ALA A 158 -4.22 -21.65 4.98
C ALA A 158 -3.79 -20.18 4.87
N GLY A 159 -2.83 -19.91 3.97
CA GLY A 159 -2.09 -18.66 3.85
C GLY A 159 -2.91 -17.41 3.50
N LEU A 160 -2.23 -16.37 3.02
CA LEU A 160 -2.70 -14.98 2.91
C LEU A 160 -4.11 -14.74 2.30
N ARG A 161 -4.76 -15.73 1.65
CA ARG A 161 -6.20 -15.69 1.37
C ARG A 161 -7.08 -15.54 2.63
N GLN A 162 -6.70 -16.12 3.77
CA GLN A 162 -7.37 -15.86 5.05
C GLN A 162 -7.02 -14.48 5.62
N LEU A 163 -5.91 -13.85 5.18
CA LEU A 163 -5.60 -12.45 5.49
C LEU A 163 -6.53 -11.50 4.76
N GLY A 164 -6.92 -11.79 3.51
CA GLY A 164 -7.95 -11.03 2.81
C GLY A 164 -9.27 -10.98 3.59
N GLN A 165 -9.72 -12.12 4.11
CA GLN A 165 -10.90 -12.20 4.99
C GLN A 165 -10.71 -11.44 6.32
N ALA A 166 -9.51 -11.44 6.87
CA ALA A 166 -9.17 -10.72 8.10
C ALA A 166 -9.19 -9.20 7.90
N VAL A 167 -8.80 -8.73 6.70
CA VAL A 167 -8.94 -7.32 6.28
C VAL A 167 -10.40 -6.96 6.01
N THR A 168 -11.23 -7.89 5.49
CA THR A 168 -12.69 -7.67 5.44
C THR A 168 -13.29 -7.52 6.85
N ASP A 169 -12.75 -8.26 7.81
CA ASP A 169 -13.19 -8.26 9.20
C ASP A 169 -12.71 -7.03 10.00
N LEU A 170 -11.60 -6.38 9.60
CA LEU A 170 -10.96 -5.21 10.27
C LEU A 170 -11.94 -4.06 10.57
N GLY A 171 -13.00 -3.93 9.77
CA GLY A 171 -13.95 -2.83 9.86
C GLY A 171 -15.05 -2.96 10.90
N TRP A 172 -15.30 -4.16 11.43
CA TRP A 172 -16.61 -4.45 12.02
C TRP A 172 -16.52 -5.00 13.44
N SER A 173 -16.73 -4.12 14.44
CA SER A 173 -16.94 -4.56 15.82
C SER A 173 -18.26 -5.36 15.92
N PRO A 174 -18.41 -6.24 16.94
CA PRO A 174 -19.71 -6.87 17.22
C PRO A 174 -20.83 -5.84 17.44
N THR A 175 -20.50 -4.68 17.98
CA THR A 175 -21.41 -3.57 18.27
C THR A 175 -21.94 -2.91 17.00
N SER A 176 -21.07 -2.56 16.05
CA SER A 176 -21.45 -1.96 14.76
C SER A 176 -22.21 -2.95 13.86
N ARG A 177 -21.85 -4.24 13.88
CA ARG A 177 -22.65 -5.30 13.22
C ARG A 177 -24.06 -5.41 13.78
N GLY A 178 -24.19 -5.39 15.11
CA GLY A 178 -25.49 -5.40 15.78
C GLY A 178 -26.30 -4.11 15.56
N GLY A 179 -25.63 -2.97 15.38
CA GLY A 179 -26.27 -1.69 15.02
C GLY A 179 -26.87 -1.72 13.61
N CYS A 180 -26.17 -2.34 12.66
CA CYS A 180 -26.60 -2.40 11.26
C CYS A 180 -27.94 -3.15 11.05
N VAL A 181 -28.15 -4.26 11.76
CA VAL A 181 -29.42 -5.00 11.73
C VAL A 181 -30.57 -4.19 12.35
N ARG A 182 -30.27 -3.40 13.39
CA ARG A 182 -31.24 -2.53 14.09
C ARG A 182 -31.64 -1.31 13.26
N ALA A 183 -30.72 -0.73 12.48
CA ALA A 183 -30.96 0.46 11.66
C ALA A 183 -32.12 0.30 10.66
N SER A 184 -32.33 -0.91 10.13
CA SER A 184 -33.41 -1.20 9.17
C SER A 184 -34.84 -1.06 9.74
N LYS A 185 -34.98 -0.99 11.06
CA LYS A 185 -36.26 -0.90 11.79
C LYS A 185 -36.46 0.44 12.50
N LEU A 186 -35.52 1.36 12.38
CA LEU A 186 -35.54 2.65 13.06
C LEU A 186 -36.25 3.73 12.22
N SER A 187 -36.69 4.79 12.88
CA SER A 187 -37.12 6.01 12.19
C SER A 187 -35.94 6.61 11.40
N ARG A 188 -36.22 7.51 10.45
CA ARG A 188 -35.15 8.17 9.67
C ARG A 188 -34.16 8.93 10.57
N ASP A 189 -34.66 9.57 11.61
CA ASP A 189 -33.85 10.39 12.51
C ASP A 189 -33.00 9.51 13.45
N ASP A 190 -33.59 8.44 14.00
CA ASP A 190 -32.87 7.48 14.84
C ASP A 190 -31.81 6.70 14.04
N ALA A 191 -32.09 6.38 12.77
CA ALA A 191 -31.11 5.76 11.89
C ALA A 191 -29.94 6.70 11.56
N ALA A 192 -30.20 8.00 11.41
CA ALA A 192 -29.15 9.01 11.20
C ALA A 192 -28.30 9.23 12.47
N ALA A 193 -28.94 9.24 13.65
CA ALA A 193 -28.23 9.31 14.93
C ALA A 193 -27.32 8.08 15.12
N LEU A 194 -27.85 6.88 14.91
CA LEU A 194 -27.07 5.63 14.99
C LEU A 194 -25.92 5.60 13.96
N PHE A 195 -26.15 6.14 12.76
CA PHE A 195 -25.11 6.28 11.75
C PHE A 195 -23.96 7.17 12.24
N ASN A 196 -24.28 8.34 12.80
CA ASN A 196 -23.30 9.28 13.33
C ASN A 196 -22.53 8.69 14.53
N GLU A 197 -23.22 7.98 15.42
CA GLU A 197 -22.59 7.29 16.57
C GLU A 197 -21.56 6.25 16.14
N ASN A 198 -21.75 5.60 14.98
CA ASN A 198 -20.87 4.55 14.47
C ASN A 198 -19.99 5.03 13.29
N GLN A 199 -19.94 6.34 13.02
CA GLN A 199 -19.30 6.89 11.82
C GLN A 199 -17.80 6.59 11.75
N ALA A 200 -17.10 6.59 12.88
CA ALA A 200 -15.67 6.28 12.94
C ALA A 200 -15.39 4.82 12.54
N GLU A 201 -16.12 3.86 13.12
CA GLU A 201 -15.98 2.43 12.77
C GLU A 201 -16.32 2.17 11.30
N LEU A 202 -17.33 2.88 10.79
CA LEU A 202 -17.73 2.80 9.39
C LEU A 202 -16.61 3.27 8.44
N ILE A 203 -15.95 4.37 8.78
CA ILE A 203 -14.82 4.90 8.00
C ILE A 203 -13.65 3.90 8.01
N GLU A 204 -13.34 3.31 9.16
CA GLU A 204 -12.31 2.28 9.26
C GLU A 204 -12.67 1.03 8.44
N ALA A 205 -13.95 0.63 8.41
CA ALA A 205 -14.41 -0.46 7.54
C ALA A 205 -14.25 -0.16 6.05
N ALA A 206 -14.56 1.07 5.65
CA ALA A 206 -14.37 1.52 4.27
C ALA A 206 -12.89 1.54 3.88
N ARG A 207 -12.00 1.99 4.79
CA ARG A 207 -10.54 1.96 4.58
C ARG A 207 -10.03 0.54 4.43
N ALA A 208 -10.39 -0.35 5.35
CA ALA A 208 -9.99 -1.75 5.30
C ALA A 208 -10.47 -2.43 4.02
N HIS A 209 -11.69 -2.11 3.56
CA HIS A 209 -12.17 -2.60 2.27
C HIS A 209 -11.32 -2.13 1.08
N GLY A 210 -10.89 -0.87 1.06
CA GLY A 210 -9.97 -0.36 0.04
C GLY A 210 -8.61 -1.06 0.09
N GLU A 211 -8.06 -1.24 1.29
CA GLU A 211 -6.79 -1.96 1.50
C GLU A 211 -6.88 -3.44 1.07
N LEU A 212 -8.04 -4.08 1.22
CA LEU A 212 -8.30 -5.42 0.71
C LEU A 212 -8.27 -5.46 -0.82
N LEU A 213 -8.96 -4.54 -1.48
CA LEU A 213 -8.99 -4.46 -2.95
C LEU A 213 -7.58 -4.26 -3.53
N GLN A 214 -6.75 -3.44 -2.87
CA GLN A 214 -5.35 -3.28 -3.23
C GLN A 214 -4.55 -4.60 -3.10
N TRP A 215 -4.75 -5.34 -2.02
CA TRP A 215 -4.09 -6.62 -1.81
C TRP A 215 -4.55 -7.69 -2.82
N GLU A 216 -5.84 -7.71 -3.16
CA GLU A 216 -6.42 -8.62 -4.16
C GLU A 216 -5.88 -8.32 -5.56
N ALA A 217 -5.92 -7.04 -5.99
CA ALA A 217 -5.40 -6.62 -7.28
C ALA A 217 -3.90 -6.94 -7.43
N PHE A 218 -3.11 -6.73 -6.38
CA PHE A 218 -1.70 -7.11 -6.37
C PHE A 218 -1.52 -8.63 -6.48
N THR A 219 -2.32 -9.41 -5.76
CA THR A 219 -2.28 -10.88 -5.84
C THR A 219 -2.65 -11.37 -7.24
N ASP A 220 -3.66 -10.78 -7.86
CA ASP A 220 -4.10 -11.12 -9.21
C ASP A 220 -3.06 -10.72 -10.26
N ALA A 221 -2.39 -9.59 -10.09
CA ALA A 221 -1.26 -9.19 -10.93
C ALA A 221 -0.11 -10.20 -10.85
N ILE A 222 0.28 -10.64 -9.65
CA ILE A 222 1.33 -11.67 -9.46
C ILE A 222 0.99 -12.96 -10.20
N ASN A 223 -0.28 -13.39 -10.18
CA ASN A 223 -0.73 -14.62 -10.84
C ASN A 223 -0.61 -14.56 -12.38
N ARG A 224 -0.51 -13.36 -12.97
CA ARG A 224 -0.38 -13.16 -14.42
C ARG A 224 1.09 -13.12 -14.89
N ILE A 225 2.05 -13.09 -13.97
CA ILE A 225 3.48 -12.98 -14.30
C ILE A 225 4.03 -14.36 -14.65
N GLY A 226 4.62 -14.49 -15.84
CA GLY A 226 5.22 -15.75 -16.32
C GLY A 226 6.62 -16.03 -15.78
N ASP A 227 7.41 -14.98 -15.52
CA ASP A 227 8.78 -15.08 -14.99
C ASP A 227 8.79 -15.40 -13.48
N ASP A 228 9.44 -16.49 -13.10
CA ASP A 228 9.39 -17.00 -11.72
C ASP A 228 10.15 -16.11 -10.72
N ASP A 229 11.26 -15.51 -11.13
CA ASP A 229 12.06 -14.63 -10.28
C ASP A 229 11.32 -13.33 -9.99
N THR A 230 10.74 -12.69 -11.02
CA THR A 230 9.88 -11.51 -10.88
C THR A 230 8.67 -11.82 -10.01
N ARG A 231 8.01 -12.97 -10.24
CA ARG A 231 6.88 -13.42 -9.43
C ARG A 231 7.28 -13.54 -7.96
N GLN A 232 8.46 -14.08 -7.68
CA GLN A 232 8.96 -14.26 -6.33
C GLN A 232 9.27 -12.92 -5.62
N VAL A 233 9.92 -11.98 -6.31
CA VAL A 233 10.21 -10.64 -5.75
C VAL A 233 8.91 -9.88 -5.47
N LEU A 234 7.97 -9.87 -6.41
CA LEU A 234 6.67 -9.20 -6.21
C LEU A 234 5.81 -9.90 -5.16
N THR A 235 5.93 -11.21 -4.98
CA THR A 235 5.31 -11.94 -3.87
C THR A 235 5.81 -11.43 -2.53
N TRP A 236 7.13 -11.22 -2.36
CA TRP A 236 7.69 -10.63 -1.14
C TRP A 236 7.22 -9.19 -0.93
N LEU A 237 7.09 -8.42 -2.01
CA LEU A 237 6.62 -7.05 -1.96
C LEU A 237 5.14 -6.98 -1.56
N ARG A 238 4.28 -7.84 -2.11
CA ARG A 238 2.87 -7.99 -1.70
C ARG A 238 2.76 -8.46 -0.24
N ASP A 239 3.60 -9.39 0.18
CA ASP A 239 3.61 -9.85 1.58
C ASP A 239 4.02 -8.74 2.54
N LEU A 240 4.98 -7.90 2.14
CA LEU A 240 5.36 -6.71 2.90
C LEU A 240 4.17 -5.75 3.01
N PHE A 241 3.44 -5.52 1.91
CA PHE A 241 2.22 -4.71 1.93
C PHE A 241 1.15 -5.29 2.87
N GLY A 242 0.84 -6.58 2.78
CA GLY A 242 -0.16 -7.19 3.68
C GLY A 242 0.26 -7.18 5.14
N LEU A 243 1.53 -7.49 5.45
CA LEU A 243 2.03 -7.54 6.82
C LEU A 243 2.10 -6.15 7.47
N GLN A 244 2.43 -5.08 6.73
CA GLN A 244 2.40 -3.73 7.31
C GLN A 244 0.98 -3.29 7.70
N LEU A 245 -0.05 -3.71 6.96
CA LEU A 245 -1.44 -3.42 7.30
C LEU A 245 -1.83 -4.14 8.60
N ILE A 246 -1.39 -5.39 8.77
CA ILE A 246 -1.59 -6.13 10.02
C ILE A 246 -0.87 -5.45 11.18
N GLU A 247 0.38 -5.02 10.98
CA GLU A 247 1.16 -4.31 12.01
C GLU A 247 0.51 -2.97 12.39
N LYS A 248 0.00 -2.22 11.41
CA LYS A 248 -0.73 -0.95 11.61
C LYS A 248 -2.00 -1.14 12.45
N HIS A 249 -2.72 -2.26 12.25
CA HIS A 249 -3.97 -2.57 12.93
C HIS A 249 -3.84 -3.64 14.03
N LEU A 250 -2.62 -3.85 14.55
CA LEU A 250 -2.29 -4.98 15.44
C LEU A 250 -3.15 -5.02 16.71
N ALA A 251 -3.46 -3.85 17.29
CA ALA A 251 -4.31 -3.73 18.48
C ALA A 251 -5.70 -4.31 18.24
N TRP A 252 -6.31 -4.04 17.08
CA TRP A 252 -7.61 -4.58 16.72
C TRP A 252 -7.57 -6.11 16.63
N TYR A 253 -6.54 -6.67 16.00
CA TYR A 253 -6.35 -8.11 15.87
C TYR A 253 -6.18 -8.81 17.22
N LEU A 254 -5.45 -8.18 18.15
CA LEU A 254 -5.24 -8.69 19.50
C LEU A 254 -6.53 -8.63 20.33
N ILE A 255 -7.20 -7.47 20.37
CA ILE A 255 -8.42 -7.25 21.16
C ILE A 255 -9.55 -8.19 20.72
N ASN A 256 -9.67 -8.45 19.42
CA ASN A 256 -10.71 -9.33 18.88
C ASN A 256 -10.29 -10.82 18.86
N GLY A 257 -9.13 -11.17 19.44
CA GLY A 257 -8.65 -12.56 19.51
C GLY A 257 -8.38 -13.18 18.15
N ARG A 258 -8.11 -12.36 17.12
CA ARG A 258 -7.80 -12.80 15.75
C ARG A 258 -6.32 -13.09 15.58
N LEU A 259 -5.46 -12.48 16.39
CA LEU A 259 -4.03 -12.78 16.42
C LEU A 259 -3.59 -12.99 17.87
N SER A 260 -2.75 -14.01 18.12
CA SER A 260 -2.14 -14.18 19.44
C SER A 260 -0.99 -13.18 19.63
N ALA A 261 -0.67 -12.83 20.88
CA ALA A 261 0.46 -11.95 21.20
C ALA A 261 1.78 -12.47 20.60
N GLN A 262 2.00 -13.79 20.62
CA GLN A 262 3.19 -14.41 20.02
C GLN A 262 3.25 -14.21 18.50
N ARG A 263 2.12 -14.40 17.80
CA ARG A 263 2.07 -14.18 16.35
C ARG A 263 2.18 -12.70 16.00
N ALA A 264 1.58 -11.82 16.81
CA ALA A 264 1.71 -10.38 16.66
C ALA A 264 3.17 -9.91 16.76
N ALA A 265 3.92 -10.40 17.75
CA ALA A 265 5.35 -10.14 17.86
C ALA A 265 6.16 -10.66 16.65
N ALA A 266 5.72 -11.77 16.06
CA ALA A 266 6.37 -12.34 14.88
C ALA A 266 6.16 -11.49 13.62
N VAL A 267 5.04 -10.78 13.48
CA VAL A 267 4.73 -9.94 12.30
C VAL A 267 5.84 -8.92 12.05
N SER A 268 6.22 -8.14 13.07
CA SER A 268 7.31 -7.16 12.95
C SER A 268 8.62 -7.81 12.50
N SER A 269 8.96 -8.96 13.07
CA SER A 269 10.17 -9.70 12.69
C SER A 269 10.13 -10.20 11.24
N TYR A 270 8.96 -10.59 10.72
CA TYR A 270 8.79 -10.94 9.31
C TYR A 270 8.93 -9.72 8.39
N ILE A 271 8.39 -8.57 8.78
CA ILE A 271 8.55 -7.30 8.03
C ILE A 271 10.03 -6.94 7.91
N ASP A 272 10.81 -7.06 9.00
CA ASP A 272 12.26 -6.79 8.95
C ASP A 272 12.99 -7.75 8.01
N ARG A 273 12.64 -9.04 8.03
CA ARG A 273 13.20 -10.04 7.11
C ARG A 273 12.84 -9.77 5.65
N LEU A 274 11.60 -9.36 5.38
CA LEU A 274 11.17 -9.01 4.03
C LEU A 274 11.87 -7.74 3.54
N CYS A 275 12.02 -6.72 4.39
CA CYS A 275 12.80 -5.52 4.08
C CYS A 275 14.23 -5.89 3.69
N ALA A 276 14.91 -6.70 4.49
CA ALA A 276 16.27 -7.15 4.21
C ALA A 276 16.36 -7.98 2.92
N ARG A 277 15.32 -8.77 2.60
CA ARG A 277 15.26 -9.58 1.38
C ARG A 277 14.97 -8.75 0.12
N LEU A 278 14.17 -7.70 0.24
CA LEU A 278 13.83 -6.79 -0.86
C LEU A 278 14.91 -5.75 -1.12
N ARG A 279 15.76 -5.45 -0.13
CA ARG A 279 16.89 -4.53 -0.23
C ARG A 279 17.73 -4.65 -1.52
N PRO A 280 18.19 -5.84 -1.96
CA PRO A 280 18.96 -5.96 -3.20
C PRO A 280 18.16 -5.63 -4.46
N HIS A 281 16.83 -5.82 -4.43
CA HIS A 281 15.93 -5.56 -5.57
C HIS A 281 15.33 -4.16 -5.56
N ALA A 282 15.62 -3.34 -4.54
CA ALA A 282 14.96 -2.06 -4.36
C ALA A 282 15.16 -1.10 -5.53
N GLN A 283 16.35 -1.13 -6.15
CA GLN A 283 16.67 -0.32 -7.33
C GLN A 283 15.91 -0.82 -8.56
N ASP A 284 15.97 -2.11 -8.85
CA ASP A 284 15.24 -2.72 -9.98
C ASP A 284 13.73 -2.44 -9.91
N LEU A 285 13.15 -2.49 -8.71
CA LEU A 285 11.74 -2.20 -8.48
C LEU A 285 11.37 -0.74 -8.81
N VAL A 286 12.22 0.24 -8.49
CA VAL A 286 11.92 1.64 -8.86
C VAL A 286 12.22 1.93 -10.33
N GLU A 287 13.22 1.25 -10.91
CA GLU A 287 13.53 1.36 -12.34
C GLU A 287 12.44 0.75 -13.22
N ALA A 288 11.77 -0.30 -12.74
CA ALA A 288 10.63 -0.92 -13.41
C ALA A 288 9.43 0.03 -13.63
N PHE A 289 9.36 1.16 -12.93
CA PHE A 289 8.37 2.20 -13.21
C PHE A 289 8.60 2.92 -14.56
N GLY A 290 9.81 2.81 -15.13
CA GLY A 290 10.12 3.33 -16.47
C GLY A 290 10.37 4.84 -16.55
N TYR A 291 10.61 5.52 -15.43
CA TYR A 291 10.89 6.95 -15.41
C TYR A 291 12.36 7.25 -15.70
N GLY A 292 12.61 7.96 -16.81
CA GLY A 292 13.92 8.53 -17.13
C GLY A 292 14.22 9.85 -16.40
N PRO A 293 15.47 10.35 -16.47
CA PRO A 293 15.90 11.58 -15.79
C PRO A 293 15.06 12.81 -16.14
N GLU A 294 14.56 12.91 -17.37
CA GLU A 294 13.68 13.97 -17.86
C GLU A 294 12.30 13.98 -17.17
N HIS A 295 11.83 12.83 -16.70
CA HIS A 295 10.59 12.71 -15.92
C HIS A 295 10.84 13.05 -14.45
N ILE A 296 11.92 12.52 -13.88
CA ILE A 296 12.24 12.62 -12.44
C ILE A 296 12.67 14.03 -12.06
N ARG A 297 13.48 14.69 -12.90
CA ARG A 297 13.96 16.08 -12.73
C ARG A 297 14.58 16.37 -11.35
N ALA A 298 15.26 15.38 -10.76
CA ALA A 298 15.98 15.51 -9.50
C ALA A 298 17.43 15.02 -9.66
N SER A 299 18.39 15.91 -9.46
CA SER A 299 19.83 15.61 -9.66
C SER A 299 20.35 14.50 -8.74
N ILE A 300 19.81 14.39 -7.52
CA ILE A 300 20.20 13.35 -6.56
C ILE A 300 19.76 11.93 -6.98
N ALA A 301 18.99 11.80 -8.06
CA ALA A 301 18.53 10.53 -8.62
C ALA A 301 19.30 10.13 -9.89
N THR A 302 20.34 10.86 -10.30
CA THR A 302 21.06 10.62 -11.57
C THR A 302 22.39 9.90 -11.42
N GLY A 303 22.76 9.46 -10.21
CA GLY A 303 24.06 8.83 -9.93
C GLY A 303 25.14 9.77 -9.40
N VAL A 304 24.94 11.09 -9.53
CA VAL A 304 25.92 12.12 -9.15
C VAL A 304 26.32 12.05 -7.67
N GLU A 305 25.42 11.59 -6.78
CA GLU A 305 25.79 11.41 -5.38
C GLU A 305 26.77 10.25 -5.19
N ASP A 306 26.67 9.17 -5.96
CA ASP A 306 27.62 8.05 -5.87
C ASP A 306 29.02 8.49 -6.30
N ASP A 307 29.11 9.20 -7.44
CA ASP A 307 30.36 9.76 -7.94
C ASP A 307 31.03 10.66 -6.88
N ARG A 308 30.23 11.55 -6.26
CA ARG A 308 30.70 12.45 -5.21
C ARG A 308 31.19 11.70 -3.96
N GLN A 309 30.53 10.60 -3.59
CA GLN A 309 30.91 9.76 -2.46
C GLN A 309 32.20 8.99 -2.75
N ASN A 310 32.34 8.46 -3.96
CA ASN A 310 33.53 7.75 -4.40
C ASN A 310 34.76 8.67 -4.51
N GLU A 311 34.57 9.91 -4.99
CA GLU A 311 35.61 10.94 -5.01
C GLU A 311 36.06 11.31 -3.59
N ALA A 312 35.11 11.58 -2.69
CA ALA A 312 35.41 11.88 -1.30
C ALA A 312 36.15 10.71 -0.60
N ALA A 313 35.69 9.47 -0.80
CA ALA A 313 36.33 8.28 -0.25
C ALA A 313 37.77 8.11 -0.76
N SER A 314 37.99 8.33 -2.05
CA SER A 314 39.30 8.26 -2.69
C SER A 314 40.25 9.33 -2.13
N TYR A 315 39.76 10.57 -1.96
CA TYR A 315 40.51 11.65 -1.34
C TYR A 315 40.96 11.30 0.09
N TYR A 316 40.05 10.80 0.94
CA TYR A 316 40.39 10.42 2.31
C TYR A 316 41.28 9.17 2.38
N ALA A 317 41.20 8.26 1.42
CA ALA A 317 42.14 7.13 1.31
C ALA A 317 43.56 7.62 0.97
N ALA A 318 43.69 8.53 0.00
CA ALA A 318 44.97 9.14 -0.37
C ALA A 318 45.57 9.95 0.80
N LEU A 319 44.75 10.73 1.51
CA LEU A 319 45.17 11.51 2.67
C LEU A 319 45.69 10.63 3.82
N ARG A 320 45.06 9.47 4.05
CA ARG A 320 45.55 8.47 5.02
C ARG A 320 46.85 7.83 4.58
N ALA A 321 46.96 7.46 3.31
CA ALA A 321 48.17 6.87 2.75
C ALA A 321 49.36 7.85 2.77
N SER A 322 49.12 9.15 2.64
CA SER A 322 50.16 10.18 2.67
C SER A 322 50.65 10.50 4.09
N GLY A 323 50.01 9.97 5.14
CA GLY A 323 50.33 10.29 6.55
C GLY A 323 49.92 11.68 7.02
N ASN A 324 49.25 12.47 6.18
CA ASN A 324 48.78 13.83 6.52
C ASN A 324 47.35 13.84 7.08
N ALA A 325 46.76 12.66 7.31
CA ALA A 325 45.43 12.55 7.88
C ALA A 325 45.38 13.14 9.30
N PRO A 326 44.32 13.88 9.66
CA PRO A 326 44.11 14.35 11.02
C PRO A 326 44.12 13.18 12.02
N VAL A 327 44.85 13.35 13.13
CA VAL A 327 44.85 12.37 14.21
C VAL A 327 43.49 12.43 14.92
N PRO A 328 42.75 11.32 15.05
CA PRO A 328 41.50 11.30 15.78
C PRO A 328 41.71 11.75 17.23
N GLU A 329 40.88 12.67 17.72
CA GLU A 329 40.93 13.09 19.12
C GLU A 329 40.77 11.86 20.04
N LYS A 330 41.61 11.77 21.07
CA LYS A 330 41.46 10.73 22.10
C LYS A 330 40.07 10.88 22.72
N LYS A 331 39.25 9.83 22.63
CA LYS A 331 37.97 9.79 23.35
C LYS A 331 38.24 10.12 24.83
N PRO A 332 37.48 11.04 25.44
CA PRO A 332 37.68 11.37 26.85
C PRO A 332 37.56 10.08 27.68
N GLY A 333 38.50 9.88 28.59
CA GLY A 333 38.48 8.75 29.51
C GLY A 333 37.16 8.76 30.29
N LYS A 334 36.55 7.58 30.41
CA LYS A 334 35.32 7.38 31.19
C LYS A 334 35.50 7.84 32.64
#